data_AF-A0A162FBC5-F1
#
_entry.id   AF-A0A162FBC5-F1
#
_cell.length_a   1.000
_cell.length_b   1.000
_cell.length_c   1.000
_cell.angle_alpha   90.00
_cell.angle_beta   90.00
_cell.angle_gamma   90.00
#
_symmetry.space_group_name_H-M   'P 1'
#
loop_
_entity.id
_entity.type
_entity.pdbx_description
1 polymer ?
#
loop_
_entity_poly.entity_id
_entity_poly.type
_entity_poly.pdbx_seq_one_letter_code
_entity_poly.pdbx_strand_id
1 'polypeptide(L)'
;MADNLSQSFDKSAMSEEEKRQTKKEIKRQIVVFALMIFLTILAFAAVASDIIPHSFAVPFILILAAIQLALQLLFFMHMKDKDHGWANAFMISGIFITVPTIAALMLLLGVTKY
;
A
#
# COMPACT_ATOMS: atom_id res chain seq x y z
N MET A 1 40.49 -33.49 2.67
CA MET A 1 39.89 -32.18 2.30
C MET A 1 38.58 -32.39 1.53
N ALA A 2 37.68 -33.27 1.99
CA ALA A 2 36.38 -33.48 1.35
C ALA A 2 35.22 -33.48 2.38
N ASP A 3 35.53 -33.42 3.66
CA ASP A 3 34.59 -33.66 4.76
C ASP A 3 33.82 -32.39 5.18
N ASN A 4 34.11 -31.26 4.52
CA ASN A 4 33.52 -29.95 4.80
C ASN A 4 32.44 -29.53 3.78
N LEU A 5 32.19 -30.35 2.75
CA LEU A 5 31.27 -30.05 1.65
C LEU A 5 29.86 -30.63 1.85
N SER A 6 29.64 -31.40 2.93
CA SER A 6 28.35 -31.98 3.29
C SER A 6 27.61 -31.21 4.39
N GLN A 7 28.00 -29.96 4.67
CA GLN A 7 27.12 -29.07 5.44
C GLN A 7 25.88 -28.83 4.58
N SER A 8 24.91 -29.71 4.85
CA SER A 8 23.65 -29.81 4.15
C SER A 8 23.01 -28.43 4.11
N PHE A 9 22.54 -28.09 2.92
CA PHE A 9 21.52 -27.09 2.66
C PHE A 9 20.26 -27.28 3.56
N ASP A 10 20.18 -28.32 4.41
CA ASP A 10 19.30 -28.42 5.59
C ASP A 10 19.40 -27.23 6.54
N LYS A 11 20.59 -26.67 6.77
CA LYS A 11 20.70 -25.48 7.63
C LYS A 11 20.20 -24.20 6.94
N SER A 12 19.86 -24.30 5.65
CA SER A 12 19.17 -23.31 4.85
C SER A 12 17.66 -23.56 4.76
N ALA A 13 17.14 -24.64 5.36
CA ALA A 13 15.72 -24.81 5.62
C ALA A 13 15.36 -23.93 6.82
N MET A 14 14.85 -22.73 6.49
CA MET A 14 14.21 -21.77 7.40
C MET A 14 13.73 -22.46 8.70
N SER A 15 14.33 -22.11 9.84
CA SER A 15 14.08 -22.75 11.14
C SER A 15 12.57 -22.81 11.41
N GLU A 16 12.09 -23.84 12.14
CA GLU A 16 10.66 -23.95 12.50
C GLU A 16 10.13 -22.67 13.18
N GLU A 17 11.03 -21.91 13.83
CA GLU A 17 10.74 -20.58 14.38
C GLU A 17 10.53 -19.51 13.31
N GLU A 18 11.38 -19.46 12.28
CA GLU A 18 11.26 -18.53 11.14
C GLU A 18 9.98 -18.82 10.33
N LYS A 19 9.67 -20.09 10.06
CA LYS A 19 8.38 -20.49 9.43
C LYS A 19 7.17 -20.02 10.24
N ARG A 20 7.25 -20.04 11.57
CA ARG A 20 6.17 -19.54 12.45
C ARG A 20 6.06 -18.02 12.41
N GLN A 21 7.18 -17.31 12.30
CA GLN A 21 7.18 -15.85 12.17
C GLN A 21 6.62 -15.40 10.82
N THR A 22 7.08 -15.99 9.71
CA THR A 22 6.56 -15.70 8.36
C THR A 22 5.05 -15.99 8.25
N LYS A 23 4.56 -17.08 8.85
CA LYS A 23 3.11 -17.37 8.86
C LYS A 23 2.28 -16.30 9.59
N LYS A 24 2.82 -15.67 10.64
CA LYS A 24 2.12 -14.58 11.35
C LYS A 24 2.12 -13.30 10.52
N GLU A 25 3.22 -13.01 9.84
CA GLU A 25 3.36 -11.87 8.92
C GLU A 25 2.39 -11.98 7.74
N ILE A 26 2.38 -13.16 7.07
CA ILE A 26 1.46 -13.43 5.96
C ILE A 26 0.00 -13.29 6.41
N LYS A 27 -0.36 -13.78 7.60
CA LYS A 27 -1.72 -13.62 8.14
C LYS A 27 -2.09 -12.14 8.32
N ARG A 28 -1.19 -11.34 8.88
CA ARG A 28 -1.40 -9.90 9.03
C ARG A 28 -1.58 -9.23 7.67
N GLN A 29 -0.75 -9.59 6.69
CA GLN A 29 -0.84 -9.08 5.32
C GLN A 29 -2.16 -9.43 4.64
N ILE A 30 -2.63 -10.68 4.79
CA ILE A 30 -3.92 -11.12 4.25
C ILE A 30 -5.08 -10.35 4.89
N VAL A 31 -5.05 -10.09 6.20
CA VAL A 31 -6.11 -9.34 6.90
C VAL A 31 -6.25 -7.94 6.32
N VAL A 32 -5.14 -7.25 6.06
CA VAL A 32 -5.23 -5.89 5.51
C VAL A 32 -5.46 -5.86 4.01
N PHE A 33 -4.98 -6.85 3.28
CA PHE A 33 -5.39 -7.04 1.89
C PHE A 33 -6.92 -7.20 1.79
N ALA A 34 -7.52 -8.02 2.66
CA ALA A 34 -8.98 -8.17 2.73
C ALA A 34 -9.68 -6.87 3.13
N LEU A 35 -9.13 -6.11 4.08
CA LEU A 35 -9.66 -4.80 4.49
C LEU A 35 -9.62 -3.77 3.35
N MET A 36 -8.57 -3.77 2.52
CA MET A 36 -8.48 -2.91 1.33
C MET A 36 -9.58 -3.24 0.32
N ILE A 37 -9.75 -4.52 0.00
CA ILE A 37 -10.80 -4.98 -0.91
C ILE A 37 -12.19 -4.63 -0.36
N PHE A 38 -12.40 -4.76 0.94
CA PHE A 38 -13.65 -4.38 1.57
C PHE A 38 -13.94 -2.88 1.39
N LEU A 39 -12.95 -2.01 1.64
CA LEU A 39 -13.08 -0.57 1.46
C LEU A 39 -13.29 -0.17 -0.01
N THR A 40 -12.66 -0.85 -0.98
CA THR A 40 -12.85 -0.54 -2.40
C THR A 40 -14.26 -0.92 -2.85
N ILE A 41 -14.75 -2.10 -2.46
CA ILE A 41 -16.12 -2.53 -2.75
C ILE A 41 -17.13 -1.55 -2.15
N LEU A 42 -16.88 -1.07 -0.92
CA LEU A 42 -17.75 -0.07 -0.28
C LEU A 42 -17.78 1.25 -1.06
N ALA A 43 -16.62 1.72 -1.55
CA ALA A 43 -16.54 2.91 -2.38
C ALA A 43 -17.29 2.70 -3.72
N PHE A 44 -17.10 1.57 -4.40
CA PHE A 44 -17.83 1.25 -5.63
C PHE A 44 -19.33 1.14 -5.41
N ALA A 45 -19.76 0.51 -4.31
CA ALA A 45 -21.17 0.38 -3.97
C ALA A 45 -21.81 1.76 -3.73
N ALA A 46 -21.12 2.67 -3.05
CA ALA A 46 -21.60 4.03 -2.79
C ALA A 46 -21.76 4.88 -4.05
N VAL A 47 -20.98 4.59 -5.10
CA VAL A 47 -21.07 5.27 -6.41
C VAL A 47 -22.08 4.61 -7.33
N ALA A 48 -22.13 3.28 -7.32
CA ALA A 48 -23.08 2.50 -8.11
C ALA A 48 -24.51 2.68 -7.61
N SER A 49 -24.68 2.97 -6.32
CA SER A 49 -25.95 3.47 -5.80
C SER A 49 -26.13 4.90 -6.31
N ASP A 50 -26.86 5.07 -7.40
CA ASP A 50 -27.23 6.35 -8.05
C ASP A 50 -28.07 7.30 -7.15
N ILE A 51 -28.08 7.04 -5.84
CA ILE A 51 -28.78 7.74 -4.78
C ILE A 51 -28.11 9.10 -4.49
N ILE A 52 -26.86 9.29 -4.93
CA ILE A 52 -26.07 10.50 -4.70
C ILE A 52 -25.79 11.19 -6.05
N PRO A 53 -26.19 12.46 -6.25
CA PRO A 53 -25.87 13.19 -7.47
C PRO A 53 -24.36 13.19 -7.73
N HIS A 54 -23.97 13.04 -8.99
CA HIS A 54 -22.57 12.89 -9.43
C HIS A 54 -21.63 13.97 -8.86
N SER A 55 -22.15 15.19 -8.66
CA SER A 55 -21.44 16.32 -8.05
C SER A 55 -20.99 16.08 -6.61
N PHE A 56 -21.66 15.20 -5.87
CA PHE A 56 -21.34 14.84 -4.49
C PHE A 56 -20.60 13.49 -4.39
N ALA A 57 -20.84 12.58 -5.34
CA ALA A 57 -20.11 11.32 -5.43
C ALA A 57 -18.60 11.52 -5.68
N VAL A 58 -18.23 12.42 -6.61
CA VAL A 58 -16.82 12.69 -6.98
C VAL A 58 -15.94 13.09 -5.78
N PRO A 59 -16.28 14.13 -4.98
CA PRO A 59 -15.45 14.48 -3.82
C PRO A 59 -15.47 13.40 -2.72
N PHE A 60 -16.59 12.67 -2.55
CA PHE A 60 -16.69 11.59 -1.57
C PHE A 60 -15.74 10.43 -1.88
N ILE A 61 -15.67 9.99 -3.15
CA ILE A 61 -14.75 8.94 -3.59
C ILE A 61 -13.29 9.40 -3.46
N LEU A 62 -12.98 10.66 -3.78
CA LEU A 62 -11.63 11.19 -3.63
C LEU A 62 -11.14 11.15 -2.18
N ILE A 63 -12.00 11.46 -1.21
CA ILE A 63 -11.68 11.35 0.22
C ILE A 63 -11.48 9.88 0.61
N LEU A 64 -12.36 8.98 0.17
CA LEU A 64 -12.20 7.54 0.37
C LEU A 64 -10.90 7.01 -0.24
N ALA A 65 -10.55 7.44 -1.45
CA ALA A 65 -9.31 7.06 -2.13
C ALA A 65 -8.06 7.57 -1.40
N ALA A 66 -8.11 8.79 -0.85
CA ALA A 66 -7.03 9.30 -0.01
C ALA A 66 -6.88 8.49 1.29
N ILE A 67 -8.00 8.10 1.93
CA ILE A 67 -7.99 7.20 3.09
C ILE A 67 -7.40 5.84 2.72
N GLN A 68 -7.76 5.30 1.55
CA GLN A 68 -7.19 4.05 1.05
C GLN A 68 -5.69 4.16 0.83
N LEU A 69 -5.20 5.23 0.21
CA LEU A 69 -3.76 5.48 0.02
C LEU A 69 -3.03 5.61 1.37
N ALA A 70 -3.62 6.31 2.34
CA ALA A 70 -3.04 6.46 3.68
C ALA A 70 -2.98 5.13 4.43
N LEU A 71 -4.04 4.30 4.38
CA LEU A 71 -4.03 2.97 4.99
C LEU A 71 -3.06 2.01 4.27
N GLN A 72 -2.92 2.13 2.95
CA GLN A 72 -1.91 1.39 2.20
C GLN A 72 -0.50 1.78 2.67
N LEU A 73 -0.22 3.07 2.86
CA LEU A 73 1.06 3.55 3.37
C LEU A 73 1.30 3.12 4.83
N LEU A 74 0.32 3.27 5.73
CA LEU A 74 0.41 2.86 7.13
C LEU A 74 0.65 1.35 7.27
N PHE A 75 0.00 0.54 6.44
CA PHE A 75 0.17 -0.90 6.50
C PHE A 75 1.50 -1.36 5.89
N PHE A 76 1.95 -0.72 4.81
CA PHE A 76 3.28 -0.95 4.25
C PHE A 76 4.37 -0.53 5.24
N MET A 77 4.12 0.52 6.03
CA MET A 77 5.01 1.00 7.09
C MET A 77 5.05 0.06 8.31
N HIS A 78 4.00 -0.74 8.55
CA HIS A 78 3.94 -1.69 9.67
C HIS A 78 4.33 -3.13 9.31
N MET A 79 4.74 -3.40 8.06
CA MET A 79 5.40 -4.67 7.68
C MET A 79 6.90 -4.71 8.03
N LYS A 80 7.38 -3.73 8.80
CA LYS A 80 8.81 -3.67 9.14
C LYS A 80 9.04 -3.00 10.48
N ASP A 81 8.66 -3.69 11.54
CA ASP A 81 9.34 -3.52 12.83
C ASP A 81 10.79 -3.99 12.68
N LYS A 82 11.62 -3.12 12.10
CA LYS A 82 13.07 -2.94 12.24
C LYS A 82 13.58 -2.15 11.04
N ASP A 83 14.08 -0.96 11.32
CA ASP A 83 14.86 -0.09 10.42
C ASP A 83 14.06 0.90 9.54
N HIS A 84 13.90 2.11 10.09
CA HIS A 84 13.12 3.26 9.65
C HIS A 84 13.48 3.90 8.28
N GLY A 85 14.25 3.25 7.41
CA GLY A 85 14.66 3.84 6.12
C GLY A 85 13.60 3.78 5.01
N TRP A 86 12.87 2.67 4.89
CA TRP A 86 12.05 2.40 3.71
C TRP A 86 10.72 3.15 3.68
N ALA A 87 10.06 3.31 4.84
CA ALA A 87 8.84 4.10 4.93
C ALA A 87 9.10 5.59 4.67
N ASN A 88 10.22 6.11 5.20
CA ASN A 88 10.63 7.49 4.97
C ASN A 88 10.99 7.73 3.49
N ALA A 89 11.71 6.79 2.86
CA ALA A 89 12.02 6.85 1.44
C ALA A 89 10.76 6.84 0.54
N PHE A 90 9.76 6.03 0.89
CA PHE A 90 8.47 6.00 0.18
C PHE A 90 7.65 7.29 0.36
N MET A 91 7.69 7.89 1.55
CA MET A 91 7.02 9.17 1.80
C MET A 91 7.68 10.30 1.00
N ILE A 92 9.01 10.34 0.97
CA ILE A 92 9.79 11.33 0.21
C ILE A 92 9.57 11.15 -1.29
N SER A 93 9.58 9.92 -1.81
CA SER A 93 9.31 9.66 -3.23
C SER A 93 7.86 10.00 -3.61
N GLY A 94 6.90 9.73 -2.73
CA GLY A 94 5.51 10.14 -2.88
C GLY A 94 5.39 11.65 -3.05
N ILE A 95 5.98 12.43 -2.14
CA ILE A 95 5.99 13.90 -2.22
C ILE A 95 6.68 14.38 -3.51
N PHE A 96 7.81 13.77 -3.86
CA PHE A 96 8.56 14.13 -5.07
C PHE A 96 7.78 13.88 -6.37
N ILE A 97 6.88 12.90 -6.41
CA ILE A 97 6.02 12.63 -7.56
C ILE A 97 4.76 13.50 -7.51
N THR A 98 4.11 13.62 -6.35
CA THR A 98 2.85 14.36 -6.20
C THR A 98 3.01 15.85 -6.50
N VAL A 99 4.09 16.49 -6.06
CA VAL A 99 4.34 17.92 -6.29
C VAL A 99 4.39 18.29 -7.79
N PRO A 100 5.24 17.66 -8.63
CA PRO A 100 5.26 17.94 -10.06
C PRO A 100 3.97 17.48 -10.76
N THR A 101 3.31 16.40 -10.32
CA THR A 101 2.00 16.02 -10.90
C THR A 101 0.94 17.09 -10.67
N ILE A 102 0.83 17.64 -9.47
CA ILE A 102 -0.12 18.72 -9.17
C ILE A 102 0.26 19.98 -9.95
N ALA A 103 1.54 20.34 -9.99
CA ALA A 103 2.02 21.49 -10.76
C ALA A 103 1.72 21.34 -12.25
N ALA A 104 1.96 20.15 -12.82
CA ALA A 104 1.65 19.84 -14.21
C ALA A 104 0.15 19.88 -14.48
N LEU A 105 -0.69 19.30 -13.61
CA LEU A 105 -2.15 19.35 -13.76
C LEU A 105 -2.69 20.77 -13.64
N MET A 106 -2.18 21.58 -12.72
CA MET A 106 -2.55 22.99 -12.62
C MET A 106 -2.12 23.78 -13.86
N LEU A 107 -0.93 23.54 -14.39
CA LEU A 107 -0.45 24.19 -15.61
C LEU A 107 -1.27 23.76 -16.83
N LEU A 108 -1.55 22.46 -16.98
CA LEU A 108 -2.30 21.92 -18.11
C LEU A 108 -3.78 22.35 -18.06
N LEU A 109 -4.45 22.22 -16.91
CA LEU A 109 -5.83 22.72 -16.74
C LEU A 109 -5.91 24.25 -16.86
N GLY A 110 -4.91 24.97 -16.34
CA GLY A 110 -4.79 26.42 -16.48
C GLY A 110 -4.57 26.86 -17.92
N VAL A 111 -3.79 26.12 -18.72
CA VAL A 111 -3.60 26.35 -20.16
C VAL A 111 -4.85 26.01 -20.95
N THR A 112 -5.62 24.99 -20.56
CA THR A 112 -6.86 24.61 -21.28
C THR A 112 -8.07 25.47 -20.93
N LYS A 113 -8.02 26.28 -19.85
CA LYS A 113 -9.13 27.12 -19.39
C LYS A 113 -8.98 28.59 -19.80
N TYR A 114 -8.12 28.88 -20.77
CA TYR A 114 -8.01 30.15 -21.48
C TYR A 114 -8.03 29.92 -22.99
#